data_AF-A0A5F2HWK8-F1
#
_entry.id   AF-A0A5F2HWK8-F1
#
_cell.length_a   1.000
_cell.length_b   1.000
_cell.length_c   1.000
_cell.angle_alpha   90.00
_cell.angle_beta   90.00
_cell.angle_gamma   90.00
#
_symmetry.space_group_name_H-M   'P 1'
#
loop_
_entity.id
_entity.type
_entity.pdbx_description
1 polymer ?
#
loop_
_entity_poly.entity_id
_entity_poly.type
_entity_poly.pdbx_seq_one_letter_code
_entity_poly.pdbx_strand_id
1 'polypeptide(L)'
;EVPEHYSHDGILEKIRIVGRALGADAKAEKLAADMDAKLKAAEKQTASIKERKRILFVLSTQGGKILAAGSDTAGAGIIKLAGAINAVEGFSGYKQMSDEAIVTARPDVILAMKNAGRPISEDELFANPS
;
A
#
# COMPACT_ATOMS: atom_id res chain seq x y z
N GLU A 1 -15.24 17.27 -3.99
CA GLU A 1 -14.05 16.64 -3.38
C GLU A 1 -13.97 15.21 -3.89
N VAL A 2 -12.76 14.68 -4.11
CA VAL A 2 -12.56 13.30 -4.55
C VAL A 2 -12.24 12.45 -3.31
N PRO A 3 -13.05 11.46 -2.93
CA PRO A 3 -12.80 10.65 -1.74
C PRO A 3 -11.49 9.85 -1.84
N GLU A 4 -10.76 9.76 -0.73
CA GLU A 4 -9.52 8.99 -0.62
C GLU A 4 -9.79 7.60 0.00
N HIS A 5 -10.28 6.69 -0.83
CA HIS A 5 -10.43 5.27 -0.48
C HIS A 5 -9.30 4.45 -1.12
N TYR A 6 -8.43 3.86 -0.30
CA TYR A 6 -7.30 3.02 -0.76
C TYR A 6 -7.77 1.58 -1.07
N SER A 7 -8.76 1.47 -1.95
CA SER A 7 -9.42 0.21 -2.32
C SER A 7 -9.64 0.11 -3.82
N HIS A 8 -10.02 -1.09 -4.27
CA HIS A 8 -10.46 -1.35 -5.63
C HIS A 8 -11.54 -0.34 -6.05
N ASP A 9 -12.65 -0.32 -5.31
CA ASP A 9 -13.79 0.55 -5.62
C ASP A 9 -13.43 2.03 -5.58
N GLY A 10 -12.54 2.42 -4.65
CA GLY A 10 -12.02 3.78 -4.56
C GLY A 10 -11.30 4.21 -5.84
N ILE A 11 -10.52 3.34 -6.47
CA ILE A 11 -9.87 3.64 -7.76
C ILE A 11 -10.92 3.91 -8.84
N LEU A 12 -11.95 3.08 -8.93
CA LEU A 12 -13.00 3.22 -9.94
C LEU A 12 -13.83 4.49 -9.72
N GLU A 13 -14.16 4.79 -8.48
CA GLU A 13 -14.87 6.02 -8.09
C GLU A 13 -14.06 7.25 -8.48
N LYS A 14 -12.76 7.29 -8.18
CA LYS A 14 -11.86 8.40 -8.56
C LYS A 14 -11.86 8.64 -10.06
N ILE A 15 -11.75 7.58 -10.87
CA ILE A 15 -11.79 7.68 -12.33
C ILE A 15 -13.09 8.36 -12.79
N ARG A 16 -14.23 7.94 -12.25
CA ARG A 16 -15.56 8.47 -12.62
C ARG A 16 -15.74 9.92 -12.18
N ILE A 17 -15.33 10.28 -10.96
CA ILE A 17 -15.45 11.65 -10.45
C ILE A 17 -14.61 12.61 -11.30
N VAL A 18 -13.35 12.25 -11.59
CA VAL A 18 -12.47 13.06 -12.45
C VAL A 18 -13.06 13.16 -13.86
N GLY A 19 -13.53 12.04 -14.41
CA GLY A 19 -14.22 11.99 -15.70
C GLY A 19 -15.38 12.98 -15.80
N ARG A 20 -16.27 12.97 -14.81
CA ARG A 20 -17.42 13.88 -14.74
C ARG A 20 -16.99 15.33 -14.61
N ALA A 21 -15.98 15.62 -13.79
CA ALA A 21 -15.44 16.97 -13.64
C ALA A 21 -14.87 17.53 -14.96
N LEU A 22 -14.42 16.65 -15.86
CA LEU A 22 -13.87 17.01 -17.17
C LEU A 22 -14.91 16.90 -18.31
N GLY A 23 -16.18 16.56 -18.01
CA GLY A 23 -17.22 16.32 -19.03
C GLY A 23 -16.92 15.13 -19.96
N ALA A 24 -16.19 14.14 -19.45
CA ALA A 24 -15.65 13.01 -20.20
C ALA A 24 -16.23 11.65 -19.74
N ASP A 25 -17.50 11.61 -19.35
CA ASP A 25 -18.18 10.45 -18.73
C ASP A 25 -17.97 9.15 -19.50
N ALA A 26 -18.16 9.15 -20.83
CA ALA A 26 -17.99 7.95 -21.66
C ALA A 26 -16.54 7.41 -21.64
N LYS A 27 -15.53 8.30 -21.61
CA LYS A 27 -14.12 7.89 -21.52
C LYS A 27 -13.81 7.35 -20.12
N ALA A 28 -14.40 7.96 -19.09
CA ALA A 28 -14.21 7.55 -17.71
C ALA A 28 -14.82 6.18 -17.42
N GLU A 29 -16.04 5.89 -17.91
CA GLU A 29 -16.63 4.56 -17.76
C GLU A 29 -15.84 3.49 -18.49
N LYS A 30 -15.35 3.78 -19.70
CA LYS A 30 -14.46 2.84 -20.41
C LYS A 30 -13.19 2.56 -19.60
N LEU A 31 -12.53 3.61 -19.09
CA LEU A 31 -11.33 3.46 -18.28
C LEU A 31 -11.60 2.70 -16.96
N ALA A 32 -12.73 2.98 -16.31
CA ALA A 32 -13.13 2.30 -15.08
C ALA A 32 -13.38 0.80 -15.34
N ALA A 33 -14.07 0.44 -16.43
CA ALA A 33 -14.29 -0.97 -16.79
C ALA A 33 -12.98 -1.70 -17.12
N ASP A 34 -12.09 -1.06 -17.89
CA ASP A 34 -10.77 -1.63 -18.21
C ASP A 34 -9.91 -1.81 -16.94
N MET A 35 -10.00 -0.88 -15.98
CA MET A 35 -9.27 -0.95 -14.72
C MET A 35 -9.84 -2.02 -13.78
N ASP A 36 -11.17 -2.10 -13.66
CA ASP A 36 -11.87 -3.13 -12.88
C ASP A 36 -11.47 -4.54 -13.33
N ALA A 37 -11.44 -4.77 -14.65
CA ALA A 37 -10.99 -6.05 -15.22
C ALA A 37 -9.54 -6.38 -14.83
N LYS A 38 -8.63 -5.40 -14.88
CA LYS A 38 -7.21 -5.59 -14.50
C LYS A 38 -7.04 -5.85 -13.01
N LEU A 39 -7.76 -5.11 -12.16
CA LEU A 39 -7.72 -5.28 -10.71
C LEU A 39 -8.27 -6.65 -10.31
N LYS A 40 -9.43 -7.06 -10.86
CA LYS A 40 -9.98 -8.41 -10.67
C LYS A 40 -9.02 -9.51 -11.11
N ALA A 41 -8.35 -9.33 -12.25
CA ALA A 41 -7.37 -10.29 -12.73
C ALA A 41 -6.18 -10.42 -11.76
N ALA A 42 -5.66 -9.31 -11.22
CA ALA A 42 -4.59 -9.31 -10.24
C ALA A 42 -5.03 -9.94 -8.90
N GLU A 43 -6.21 -9.58 -8.39
CA GLU A 43 -6.77 -10.16 -7.16
C GLU A 43 -6.96 -11.68 -7.31
N LYS A 44 -7.43 -12.15 -8.47
CA LYS A 44 -7.60 -13.58 -8.75
C LYS A 44 -6.29 -14.36 -8.72
N GLN A 45 -5.17 -13.75 -9.08
CA GLN A 45 -3.85 -14.41 -9.02
C GLN A 45 -3.45 -14.79 -7.59
N THR A 46 -3.97 -14.08 -6.59
CA THR A 46 -3.61 -14.28 -5.18
C THR A 46 -4.70 -15.00 -4.38
N ALA A 47 -5.87 -15.22 -4.97
CA ALA A 47 -7.05 -15.78 -4.30
C ALA A 47 -6.84 -17.18 -3.71
N SER A 48 -5.96 -18.00 -4.31
CA SER A 48 -5.66 -19.36 -3.82
C SER A 48 -4.58 -19.42 -2.74
N ILE A 49 -3.94 -18.28 -2.41
CA ILE A 49 -2.89 -18.22 -1.39
C ILE A 49 -3.53 -18.32 0.00
N LYS A 50 -3.32 -19.45 0.67
CA LYS A 50 -3.83 -19.70 2.02
C LYS A 50 -3.02 -18.99 3.09
N GLU A 51 -1.70 -19.04 2.96
CA GLU A 51 -0.76 -18.40 3.89
C GLU A 51 -0.29 -17.07 3.31
N ARG A 52 -0.96 -15.99 3.73
CA ARG A 52 -0.67 -14.64 3.25
C ARG A 52 0.54 -14.08 3.98
N LYS A 53 1.49 -13.53 3.21
CA LYS A 53 2.68 -12.88 3.75
C LYS A 53 2.34 -11.59 4.48
N ARG A 54 3.00 -11.36 5.62
CA ARG A 54 2.98 -10.11 6.38
C ARG A 54 4.01 -9.15 5.81
N ILE A 55 3.57 -7.98 5.37
CA ILE A 55 4.41 -6.98 4.73
C ILE A 55 4.57 -5.80 5.68
N LEU A 56 5.81 -5.42 5.97
CA LEU A 56 6.14 -4.11 6.54
C LEU A 56 6.40 -3.14 5.39
N PHE A 57 5.50 -2.15 5.19
CA PHE A 57 5.73 -1.08 4.22
C PHE A 57 6.55 0.04 4.86
N VAL A 58 7.72 0.31 4.29
CA VAL A 58 8.63 1.38 4.71
C VAL A 58 8.55 2.53 3.70
N LEU A 59 8.01 3.66 4.15
CA LEU A 59 7.94 4.85 3.31
C LEU A 59 9.30 5.56 3.23
N SER A 60 9.99 5.70 4.35
CA SER A 60 11.32 6.32 4.43
C SER A 60 12.00 6.00 5.77
N THR A 61 13.31 6.30 5.87
CA THR A 61 14.01 6.40 7.16
C THR A 61 14.15 7.87 7.55
N GLN A 62 13.85 8.20 8.80
CA GLN A 62 14.02 9.55 9.35
C GLN A 62 14.78 9.46 10.67
N GLY A 63 16.02 9.95 10.68
CA GLY A 63 16.87 9.88 11.87
C GLY A 63 17.12 8.44 12.35
N GLY A 64 17.30 7.50 11.41
CA GLY A 64 17.49 6.07 11.70
C GLY A 64 16.22 5.29 12.03
N LYS A 65 15.06 5.96 12.14
CA LYS A 65 13.78 5.30 12.42
C LYS A 65 12.98 5.06 11.15
N ILE A 66 12.34 3.90 11.09
CA ILE A 66 11.47 3.50 9.98
C ILE A 66 10.13 4.22 10.10
N LEU A 67 9.75 4.96 9.05
CA LEU A 67 8.39 5.48 8.88
C LEU A 67 7.54 4.43 8.16
N ALA A 68 6.66 3.75 8.90
CA ALA A 68 5.88 2.64 8.40
C ALA A 68 4.42 3.02 8.11
N ALA A 69 3.79 2.27 7.20
CA ALA A 69 2.39 2.47 6.82
C ALA A 69 1.43 1.70 7.75
N GLY A 70 0.62 2.40 8.53
CA GLY A 70 -0.51 1.85 9.30
C GLY A 70 -1.79 1.72 8.47
N SER A 71 -2.94 1.56 9.13
CA SER A 71 -4.25 1.58 8.45
C SER A 71 -4.49 2.92 7.74
N ASP A 72 -5.43 2.95 6.80
CA ASP A 72 -5.82 4.17 6.09
C ASP A 72 -4.65 4.87 5.36
N THR A 73 -3.75 4.05 4.81
CA THR A 73 -2.65 4.51 3.95
C THR A 73 -2.70 3.82 2.59
N ALA A 74 -2.13 4.48 1.58
CA ALA A 74 -1.90 3.84 0.28
C ALA A 74 -1.03 2.58 0.41
N GLY A 75 -0.06 2.56 1.32
CA GLY A 75 0.77 1.39 1.63
C GLY A 75 -0.07 0.20 2.12
N ALA A 76 -0.98 0.40 3.07
CA ALA A 76 -1.90 -0.65 3.50
C ALA A 76 -2.87 -1.08 2.39
N GLY A 77 -3.36 -0.13 1.58
CA GLY A 77 -4.22 -0.42 0.44
C GLY A 77 -3.57 -1.34 -0.59
N ILE A 78 -2.34 -1.04 -1.01
CA ILE A 78 -1.64 -1.87 -2.00
C ILE A 78 -1.28 -3.25 -1.45
N ILE A 79 -0.90 -3.35 -0.17
CA ILE A 79 -0.65 -4.64 0.49
C ILE A 79 -1.91 -5.51 0.42
N LYS A 80 -3.08 -4.93 0.75
CA LYS A 80 -4.36 -5.64 0.74
C LYS A 80 -4.76 -6.08 -0.66
N LEU A 81 -4.65 -5.18 -1.64
CA LEU A 81 -4.95 -5.48 -3.06
C LEU A 81 -4.03 -6.55 -3.64
N ALA A 82 -2.77 -6.60 -3.19
CA ALA A 82 -1.82 -7.66 -3.53
C ALA A 82 -2.08 -8.99 -2.80
N GLY A 83 -3.14 -9.09 -2.00
CA GLY A 83 -3.50 -10.31 -1.28
C GLY A 83 -2.66 -10.58 -0.03
N ALA A 84 -1.82 -9.64 0.40
CA ALA A 84 -0.97 -9.76 1.58
C ALA A 84 -1.63 -9.15 2.83
N ILE A 85 -0.97 -9.27 3.98
CA ILE A 85 -1.39 -8.73 5.28
C ILE A 85 -0.42 -7.60 5.66
N ASN A 86 -0.92 -6.47 6.16
CA ASN A 86 -0.04 -5.44 6.70
C ASN A 86 0.52 -5.93 8.05
N ALA A 87 1.85 -5.94 8.20
CA ALA A 87 2.49 -6.33 9.45
C ALA A 87 2.24 -5.31 10.59
N VAL A 88 1.92 -4.07 10.22
CA VAL A 88 1.62 -2.98 11.14
C VAL A 88 0.16 -3.00 11.56
N GLU A 89 -0.07 -3.03 12.87
CA GLU A 89 -1.38 -3.02 13.51
C GLU A 89 -1.43 -1.91 14.59
N GLY A 90 -2.64 -1.49 15.00
CA GLY A 90 -2.82 -0.60 16.14
C GLY A 90 -2.64 0.90 15.87
N PHE A 91 -2.36 1.33 14.64
CA PHE A 91 -2.44 2.75 14.26
C PHE A 91 -2.84 2.99 12.80
N SER A 92 -3.40 4.18 12.58
CA SER A 92 -3.72 4.76 11.27
C SER A 92 -2.65 5.76 10.82
N GLY A 93 -2.52 5.94 9.51
CA GLY A 93 -1.56 6.84 8.88
C GLY A 93 -0.12 6.32 8.89
N TYR A 94 0.83 7.20 8.57
CA TYR A 94 2.26 6.88 8.62
C TYR A 94 2.85 7.28 9.98
N LYS A 95 3.55 6.37 10.64
CA LYS A 95 4.20 6.63 11.93
C LYS A 95 5.58 6.01 12.01
N GLN A 96 6.46 6.64 12.80
CA GLN A 96 7.75 6.06 13.12
C GLN A 96 7.57 4.85 14.02
N MET A 97 8.25 3.76 13.71
CA MET A 97 8.30 2.57 14.55
C MET A 97 9.60 2.52 15.34
N SER A 98 9.54 1.96 16.56
CA SER A 98 10.74 1.54 17.29
C SER A 98 11.18 0.17 16.81
N ASP A 99 12.43 -0.18 17.11
CA ASP A 99 13.02 -1.47 16.73
C ASP A 99 12.24 -2.63 17.38
N GLU A 100 11.82 -2.50 18.65
CA GLU A 100 11.01 -3.51 19.33
C GLU A 100 9.63 -3.70 18.67
N ALA A 101 9.04 -2.61 18.16
CA ALA A 101 7.77 -2.68 17.45
C ALA A 101 7.92 -3.38 16.08
N ILE A 102 9.06 -3.21 15.41
CA ILE A 102 9.39 -3.88 14.15
C ILE A 102 9.56 -5.39 14.38
N VAL A 103 10.34 -5.77 15.39
CA VAL A 103 10.52 -7.19 15.79
C VAL A 103 9.18 -7.82 16.15
N THR A 104 8.34 -7.11 16.91
CA THR A 104 7.00 -7.59 17.31
C THR A 104 6.06 -7.76 16.12
N ALA A 105 6.15 -6.89 15.11
CA ALA A 105 5.32 -6.95 13.91
C ALA A 105 5.54 -8.23 13.07
N ARG A 106 6.73 -8.85 13.20
CA ARG A 106 7.17 -10.07 12.52
C ARG A 106 6.80 -10.08 11.02
N PRO A 107 7.31 -9.13 10.22
CA PRO A 107 7.06 -9.15 8.78
C PRO A 107 7.79 -10.31 8.11
N ASP A 108 7.14 -10.94 7.14
CA ASP A 108 7.77 -11.89 6.22
C ASP A 108 8.60 -11.15 5.16
N VAL A 109 8.18 -9.93 4.80
CA VAL A 109 8.75 -9.14 3.71
C VAL A 109 8.76 -7.67 4.09
N ILE A 110 9.86 -6.98 3.76
CA ILE A 110 9.93 -5.52 3.83
C ILE A 110 9.74 -4.95 2.42
N LEU A 111 8.74 -4.09 2.27
CA LEU A 111 8.44 -3.37 1.03
C LEU A 111 8.82 -1.91 1.20
N ALA A 112 9.86 -1.46 0.49
CA ALA A 112 10.37 -0.10 0.57
C ALA A 112 10.18 0.67 -0.75
N MET A 113 9.95 1.97 -0.64
CA MET A 113 9.90 2.87 -1.79
C MET A 113 11.31 3.19 -2.29
N LYS A 114 11.57 2.95 -3.58
CA LYS A 114 12.88 3.27 -4.19
C LYS A 114 13.21 4.77 -4.18
N ASN A 115 12.19 5.65 -4.25
CA ASN A 115 12.34 7.08 -4.52
C ASN A 115 11.53 8.01 -3.58
N ALA A 116 11.10 7.57 -2.40
CA ALA A 116 10.34 8.42 -1.46
C ALA A 116 11.23 9.34 -0.59
N GLY A 117 12.52 9.47 -0.95
CA GLY A 117 13.56 10.20 -0.22
C GLY A 117 14.95 9.76 -0.70
N ARG A 118 15.99 9.95 0.13
CA ARG A 118 17.29 9.29 -0.08
C ARG A 118 17.03 7.77 -0.17
N PRO A 119 17.57 7.06 -1.16
CA PRO A 119 17.43 5.61 -1.25
C PRO A 119 17.87 4.99 0.08
N ILE A 120 16.99 4.23 0.73
CA ILE A 120 17.38 3.38 1.85
C ILE A 120 18.27 2.30 1.23
N SER A 121 19.56 2.26 1.59
CA SER A 121 20.41 1.16 1.15
C SER A 121 20.00 -0.13 1.85
N GLU A 122 20.21 -1.28 1.21
CA GLU A 122 19.96 -2.59 1.82
C GLU A 122 20.70 -2.71 3.16
N ASP A 123 21.95 -2.25 3.22
CA ASP A 123 22.75 -2.21 4.44
C ASP A 123 22.11 -1.37 5.57
N GLU A 124 21.51 -0.22 5.25
CA GLU A 124 20.83 0.62 6.26
C GLU A 124 19.53 -0.02 6.75
N LEU A 125 18.83 -0.74 5.87
CA LEU A 125 17.60 -1.45 6.20
C LEU A 125 17.86 -2.65 7.12
N PHE A 126 18.90 -3.44 6.82
CA PHE A 126 19.24 -4.65 7.59
C PHE A 126 20.14 -4.38 8.81
N ALA A 127 20.68 -3.15 8.96
CA ALA A 127 21.38 -2.74 10.18
C ALA A 127 20.45 -2.47 11.37
N ASN A 128 19.13 -2.36 11.14
CA ASN A 128 18.14 -2.26 12.21
C ASN A 128 17.84 -3.69 12.74
N PRO A 129 17.86 -3.94 14.07
CA PRO A 129 17.70 -5.28 14.61
C PRO A 129 16.38 -5.95 14.17
N SER A 130 16.50 -7.05 13.44
CA SER A 130 15.43 -7.97 13.07
C SER A 130 14.98 -8.86 14.23
#